data_AF-Q136A0-F1
#
_entry.id   AF-Q136A0-F1
#
_cell.length_a   1.000
_cell.length_b   1.000
_cell.length_c   1.000
_cell.angle_alpha   90.00
_cell.angle_beta   90.00
_cell.angle_gamma   90.00
#
_symmetry.space_group_name_H-M   'P 1'
#
loop_
_entity.id
_entity.type
_entity.pdbx_description
1 polymer ?
#
loop_
_entity_poly.entity_id
_entity_poly.type
_entity_poly.pdbx_seq_one_letter_code
_entity_poly.pdbx_strand_id
1 'polypeptide(L)'
;MLNLAVPPPSIDDRPRRRSVERENAMRTLPLILLAVLAAPAAATAQPYDNYPVCLRIYGPVRYDQCRYTSIEQCRPSAQGIAGQCVTNPWYQPPAEPTRRHRAR
;
A
#
# COMPACT_ATOMS: atom_id res chain seq x y z
N MET A 1 65.50 -26.19 5.24
CA MET A 1 64.18 -26.85 5.12
C MET A 1 63.19 -26.10 6.00
N LEU A 2 62.09 -25.65 5.39
CA LEU A 2 60.84 -25.06 5.90
C LEU A 2 60.87 -24.18 7.19
N ASN A 3 60.78 -22.86 6.99
CA ASN A 3 60.18 -21.97 7.99
C ASN A 3 58.65 -22.16 7.94
N LEU A 4 58.07 -22.76 8.99
CA LEU A 4 56.64 -22.84 9.19
C LEU A 4 56.11 -21.47 9.63
N ALA A 5 55.42 -20.78 8.74
CA ALA A 5 54.58 -19.63 9.11
C ALA A 5 53.38 -20.17 9.91
N VAL A 6 53.36 -19.92 11.21
CA VAL A 6 52.21 -20.20 12.08
C VAL A 6 51.15 -19.11 11.82
N PRO A 7 49.92 -19.44 11.39
CA PRO A 7 48.85 -18.45 11.27
C PRO A 7 48.36 -18.01 12.67
N PRO A 8 47.93 -16.74 12.84
CA PRO A 8 47.41 -16.28 14.12
C PRO A 8 46.13 -17.05 14.52
N PRO A 9 45.86 -17.21 15.83
CA PRO A 9 44.61 -17.83 16.28
C PRO A 9 43.42 -16.98 15.82
N SER A 10 42.50 -17.61 15.10
CA SER A 10 41.24 -17.01 14.68
C SER A 10 40.37 -16.77 15.91
N ILE A 11 40.28 -15.53 16.38
CA ILE A 11 39.38 -15.14 17.47
C ILE A 11 37.94 -15.27 16.93
N ASP A 12 37.17 -16.24 17.45
CA ASP A 12 35.79 -16.47 17.05
C ASP A 12 34.84 -15.44 17.70
N ASP A 13 34.69 -14.28 17.06
CA ASP A 13 33.78 -13.20 17.47
C ASP A 13 32.30 -13.43 17.08
N ARG A 14 32.00 -14.56 16.44
CA ARG A 14 30.67 -14.91 15.91
C ARG A 14 29.54 -14.90 16.97
N PRO A 15 29.71 -15.38 18.22
CA PRO A 15 28.65 -15.32 19.22
C PRO A 15 28.36 -13.89 19.68
N ARG A 16 29.40 -13.06 19.79
CA ARG A 16 29.28 -11.64 20.19
C ARG A 16 28.52 -10.84 19.13
N ARG A 17 28.80 -11.09 17.85
CA ARG A 17 28.06 -10.51 16.71
C ARG A 17 26.58 -10.90 16.72
N ARG A 18 26.24 -12.16 17.02
CA ARG A 18 24.83 -12.63 17.06
C ARG A 18 24.01 -11.97 18.16
N SER A 19 24.61 -11.70 19.32
CA SER A 19 23.92 -11.00 20.42
C SER A 19 23.65 -9.53 20.07
N VAL A 20 24.63 -8.84 19.46
CA VAL A 20 24.47 -7.45 19.01
C VAL A 20 23.44 -7.33 17.88
N GLU A 21 23.42 -8.29 16.95
CA GLU A 21 22.44 -8.29 15.84
C GLU A 21 21.01 -8.54 16.32
N ARG A 22 20.80 -9.43 17.30
CA ARG A 22 19.50 -9.64 17.93
C ARG A 22 19.01 -8.42 18.70
N GLU A 23 19.90 -7.75 19.42
CA GLU A 23 19.55 -6.55 20.18
C GLU A 23 19.23 -5.37 19.25
N ASN A 24 19.99 -5.22 18.16
CA ASN A 24 19.68 -4.26 17.12
C ASN A 24 18.37 -4.60 16.41
N ALA A 25 18.13 -5.87 16.07
CA ALA A 25 16.88 -6.32 15.47
C ALA A 25 15.67 -6.01 16.35
N MET A 26 15.77 -6.23 17.67
CA MET A 26 14.72 -5.92 18.65
C MET A 26 14.39 -4.41 18.68
N ARG A 27 15.39 -3.55 18.48
CA ARG A 27 15.22 -2.09 18.44
C ARG A 27 14.74 -1.60 17.08
N THR A 28 15.15 -2.24 15.98
CA THR A 28 14.82 -1.80 14.61
C THR A 28 13.46 -2.31 14.13
N LEU A 29 13.02 -3.51 14.55
CA LEU A 29 11.71 -4.08 14.19
C LEU A 29 10.53 -3.12 14.47
N PRO A 30 10.37 -2.55 15.67
CA PRO A 30 9.26 -1.63 15.92
C PRO A 30 9.37 -0.34 15.09
N LEU A 31 10.58 0.17 14.88
CA LEU A 31 10.82 1.37 14.05
C LEU A 31 10.44 1.12 12.58
N ILE A 32 10.75 -0.06 12.04
CA ILE A 32 10.36 -0.46 10.69
C ILE A 32 8.83 -0.59 10.61
N LEU A 33 8.19 -1.20 11.61
CA LEU A 33 6.73 -1.34 11.65
C LEU A 33 6.03 0.03 11.69
N LEU A 34 6.53 0.95 12.52
CA LEU A 34 6.08 2.33 12.61
C LEU A 34 6.26 3.09 11.28
N ALA A 35 7.40 2.91 10.60
CA ALA A 35 7.66 3.54 9.31
C ALA A 35 6.70 3.06 8.21
N VAL A 36 6.32 1.77 8.21
CA VAL A 36 5.33 1.23 7.26
C VAL A 36 3.93 1.79 7.54
N LEU A 37 3.54 1.92 8.82
CA LEU A 37 2.24 2.48 9.21
C LEU A 37 2.15 4.00 8.98
N ALA A 38 3.27 4.71 9.08
CA ALA A 38 3.36 6.16 8.86
C ALA A 38 3.54 6.53 7.38
N ALA A 39 3.69 5.56 6.47
CA ALA A 39 3.75 5.83 5.05
C ALA A 39 2.44 6.52 4.62
N PRO A 40 2.50 7.76 4.09
CA PRO A 40 1.31 8.42 3.62
C PRO A 40 0.71 7.58 2.49
N ALA A 41 -0.51 7.08 2.68
CA ALA A 41 -1.29 6.58 1.56
C ALA A 41 -1.35 7.72 0.54
N ALA A 42 -1.00 7.45 -0.72
CA ALA A 42 -1.08 8.45 -1.78
C ALA A 42 -2.55 8.86 -1.93
N ALA A 43 -2.95 9.91 -1.20
CA ALA A 43 -4.25 10.53 -1.32
C ALA A 43 -4.20 11.39 -2.58
N THR A 44 -4.37 10.74 -3.73
CA THR A 44 -4.72 11.47 -4.95
C THR A 44 -6.02 12.20 -4.65
N ALA A 45 -6.01 13.53 -4.73
CA ALA A 45 -7.22 14.35 -4.66
C ALA A 45 -8.05 14.10 -5.94
N GLN A 46 -8.69 12.93 -6.01
CA GLN A 46 -9.73 12.69 -6.99
C GLN A 46 -10.89 13.63 -6.62
N PRO A 47 -11.52 14.32 -7.59
CA PRO A 47 -12.79 14.99 -7.34
C PRO A 47 -13.70 14.02 -6.59
N TYR A 48 -14.38 14.50 -5.55
CA TYR A 48 -15.19 13.67 -4.66
C TYR A 48 -16.19 12.76 -5.40
N ASP A 49 -16.57 13.16 -6.61
CA ASP A 49 -17.54 12.46 -7.46
C ASP A 49 -16.90 11.77 -8.69
N ASN A 50 -15.57 11.82 -8.86
CA ASN A 50 -14.88 11.15 -9.96
C ASN A 50 -14.49 9.70 -9.60
N TYR A 51 -15.48 8.92 -9.17
CA TYR A 51 -15.34 7.48 -8.89
C TYR A 51 -16.12 6.67 -9.92
N PRO A 52 -15.62 5.50 -10.37
CA PRO A 52 -16.27 4.71 -11.42
C PRO A 52 -17.60 4.09 -10.98
N VAL A 53 -17.87 4.00 -9.68
CA VAL A 53 -19.08 3.37 -9.13
C VAL A 53 -19.75 4.26 -8.09
N CYS A 54 -21.08 4.34 -8.17
CA CYS A 54 -21.94 5.09 -7.26
C CYS A 54 -22.97 4.19 -6.57
N LEU A 55 -23.29 4.51 -5.32
CA LEU A 55 -24.46 3.99 -4.63
C LEU A 55 -25.64 4.91 -4.92
N ARG A 56 -26.61 4.43 -5.68
CA ARG A 56 -27.86 5.13 -5.98
C ARG A 56 -28.90 4.80 -4.93
N ILE A 57 -29.35 5.81 -4.20
CA ILE A 57 -30.33 5.66 -3.12
C ILE A 57 -31.71 6.04 -3.64
N TYR A 58 -32.67 5.18 -3.32
CA TYR A 58 -34.08 5.33 -3.63
C TYR A 58 -34.86 5.68 -2.37
N GLY A 59 -35.65 6.73 -2.46
CA GLY A 59 -36.46 7.21 -1.36
C GLY A 59 -37.21 8.47 -1.77
N PRO A 60 -37.74 9.23 -0.79
CA PRO A 60 -38.33 10.54 -1.04
C PRO A 60 -37.38 11.50 -1.75
N VAL A 61 -36.07 11.37 -1.48
CA VAL A 61 -34.99 12.05 -2.19
C VAL A 61 -34.14 10.99 -2.88
N ARG A 62 -33.91 11.18 -4.18
CA ARG A 62 -33.04 10.32 -4.99
C ARG A 62 -31.73 11.02 -5.22
N TYR A 63 -30.62 10.36 -4.89
CA TYR A 63 -29.29 10.87 -5.12
C TYR A 63 -28.29 9.73 -5.25
N ASP A 64 -27.14 10.06 -5.84
CA ASP A 64 -26.03 9.15 -6.05
C ASP A 64 -24.85 9.53 -5.18
N GLN A 65 -24.24 8.53 -4.55
CA GLN A 65 -23.01 8.69 -3.79
C GLN A 65 -21.87 7.98 -4.52
N CYS A 66 -21.09 8.73 -5.29
CA CYS A 66 -20.00 8.20 -6.12
C CYS A 66 -18.68 8.18 -5.35
N ARG A 67 -18.37 7.06 -4.67
CA ARG A 67 -17.16 6.92 -3.83
C ARG A 67 -16.50 5.55 -3.89
N TYR A 68 -16.91 4.72 -4.83
CA TYR A 68 -16.48 3.33 -4.92
C TYR A 68 -15.69 3.09 -6.20
N THR A 69 -14.66 2.24 -6.12
CA THR A 69 -13.84 1.87 -7.29
C THR A 69 -14.37 0.64 -8.02
N SER A 70 -15.28 -0.13 -7.41
CA SER A 70 -15.91 -1.31 -8.02
C SER A 70 -17.30 -1.60 -7.44
N ILE A 71 -18.11 -2.37 -8.18
CA ILE A 71 -19.46 -2.78 -7.75
C ILE A 71 -19.37 -3.67 -6.50
N GLU A 72 -18.39 -4.56 -6.43
CA GLU A 72 -18.18 -5.42 -5.26
C GLU A 72 -17.85 -4.62 -3.99
N GLN A 73 -17.09 -3.53 -4.13
CA GLN A 73 -16.83 -2.62 -3.00
C GLN A 73 -18.10 -1.88 -2.56
N CYS A 74 -18.99 -1.53 -3.48
CA CYS A 74 -20.25 -0.83 -3.20
C CYS A 74 -21.33 -1.75 -2.61
N ARG A 75 -21.38 -3.02 -3.04
CA ARG A 75 -22.39 -4.02 -2.66
C ARG A 75 -22.72 -4.08 -1.17
N PRO A 76 -21.78 -4.12 -0.21
CA PRO A 76 -22.11 -4.13 1.21
C PRO A 76 -22.86 -2.88 1.67
N SER A 77 -22.62 -1.72 1.06
CA SER A 77 -23.31 -0.47 1.40
C SER A 77 -24.74 -0.39 0.85
N ALA A 78 -25.05 -1.13 -0.22
CA ALA A 78 -26.40 -1.21 -0.77
C ALA A 78 -27.31 -2.15 0.03
N GLN A 79 -26.75 -3.01 0.89
CA GLN A 79 -27.53 -3.98 1.65
C GLN A 79 -28.32 -3.30 2.78
N GLY A 80 -29.58 -3.74 2.97
CA GLY A 80 -30.43 -3.24 4.05
C GLY A 80 -31.01 -1.84 3.81
N ILE A 81 -30.73 -1.22 2.67
CA ILE A 81 -31.33 0.06 2.25
C ILE A 81 -31.97 -0.10 0.87
N ALA A 82 -32.88 0.82 0.51
CA ALA A 82 -33.40 0.93 -0.84
C ALA A 82 -32.33 1.55 -1.75
N GLY A 83 -31.23 0.86 -1.99
CA GLY A 83 -30.10 1.35 -2.78
C GLY A 83 -29.59 0.32 -3.78
N GLN A 84 -28.96 0.79 -4.85
CA GLN A 84 -28.30 -0.06 -5.83
C GLN A 84 -26.96 0.51 -6.27
N CYS A 85 -26.02 -0.37 -6.59
CA CYS A 85 -24.72 0.03 -7.13
C CYS A 85 -24.81 0.18 -8.65
N VAL A 86 -24.36 1.32 -9.17
CA VAL A 86 -24.37 1.65 -10.60
C VAL A 86 -23.02 2.20 -11.03
N THR A 87 -22.69 2.04 -12.31
CA THR A 87 -21.53 2.70 -12.90
C THR A 87 -21.77 4.20 -13.03
N ASN A 88 -20.74 5.00 -12.76
CA ASN A 88 -20.76 6.45 -12.92
C ASN A 88 -20.53 6.85 -14.40
N PRO A 89 -21.52 7.42 -15.10
CA PRO A 89 -21.35 7.85 -16.49
C PRO A 89 -20.46 9.09 -16.64
N TRP A 90 -20.18 9.82 -15.56
CA TRP A 90 -19.32 11.01 -15.55
C TRP A 90 -17.88 10.70 -15.13
N TYR A 91 -17.54 9.42 -14.92
CA TYR A 91 -16.21 9.01 -14.51
C TYR A 91 -15.17 9.28 -15.60
N GLN A 92 -14.12 10.01 -15.22
CA GLN A 92 -12.95 10.27 -16.04
C GLN A 92 -11.79 9.43 -15.49
N PRO A 93 -11.35 8.38 -16.21
CA PRO A 93 -10.20 7.60 -15.77
C PRO A 93 -8.95 8.49 -15.73
N PRO A 94 -8.03 8.26 -14.77
CA PRO A 94 -6.74 8.95 -14.76
C PRO A 94 -6.05 8.82 -16.12
N ALA A 95 -5.43 9.89 -16.59
CA ALA A 95 -4.63 9.84 -17.80
C ALA A 95 -3.54 8.77 -17.63
N GLU A 96 -3.55 7.77 -18.51
CA GLU A 96 -2.51 6.76 -18.52
C GLU A 96 -1.17 7.47 -18.75
N PRO A 97 -0.12 7.19 -17.95
CA PRO A 97 1.17 7.81 -18.18
C PRO A 97 1.62 7.41 -19.57
N THR A 98 1.59 8.35 -20.52
CA THR A 98 2.14 8.15 -21.86
C THR A 98 3.55 7.65 -21.68
N ARG A 99 3.75 6.35 -21.93
CA ARG A 99 5.05 5.73 -21.96
C ARG A 99 5.74 6.40 -23.13
N ARG A 100 6.48 7.49 -22.87
CA ARG A 100 7.30 8.14 -23.90
C ARG A 100 8.19 7.02 -24.39
N HIS A 101 7.89 6.51 -25.58
CA HIS A 101 8.80 5.64 -26.30
C HIS A 101 10.07 6.46 -26.42
N ARG A 102 11.02 6.14 -25.55
CA ARG A 102 12.34 6.76 -25.53
C ARG A 102 12.90 6.39 -26.89
N ALA A 103 12.78 7.32 -27.84
CA ALA A 103 13.39 7.20 -29.14
C ALA A 103 14.87 6.95 -28.86
N ARG A 104 15.30 5.73 -29.20
CA ARG A 104 16.71 5.34 -29.18
C ARG A 104 17.43 6.07 -30.30
#